data_AF-A0A0D8YDV6-F1
#
_entry.id   AF-A0A0D8YDV6-F1
#
_cell.length_a   1.000
_cell.length_b   1.000
_cell.length_c   1.000
_cell.angle_alpha   90.00
_cell.angle_beta   90.00
_cell.angle_gamma   90.00
#
_symmetry.space_group_name_H-M   'P 1'
#
loop_
_entity.id
_entity.type
_entity.pdbx_description
1 polymer ?
#
loop_
_entity_poly.entity_id
_entity_poly.type
_entity_poly.pdbx_seq_one_letter_code
_entity_poly.pdbx_strand_id
1 'polypeptide(L)'
;MIVVMFIFASFGVQIVGGKLAACNDPTIKSRENCTGIFWQKIFVTRLEVYGKDDEDMHPKILVPRVWTNPRNFNFDHVGNAMLALFETLSYKGWNVIRDILWSRQGPWAVVFIHIYVFIGCMIGLTLFVGVVIANYTENRGTALLTVDQRRWHDLKARLKMAQPLHVPPKPSESARLGTMFYELTLSRRFNQVFAFLVLLNSACLIVPWNVEEEGERSTILFSVTALSAVINILFALEVIDFQNNLLIIELIA
;
A
#
# COMPACT_ATOMS: atom_id res chain seq x y z
N MET A 1 1.17 -26.57 -2.52
CA MET A 1 2.28 -25.60 -2.58
C MET A 1 3.64 -26.25 -2.44
N ILE A 2 3.90 -27.02 -1.39
CA ILE A 2 5.19 -27.71 -1.18
C ILE A 2 5.60 -28.56 -2.40
N VAL A 3 4.67 -29.32 -2.99
CA VAL A 3 4.95 -30.12 -4.20
C VAL A 3 5.39 -29.27 -5.38
N VAL A 4 4.72 -28.12 -5.62
CA VAL A 4 5.10 -27.18 -6.68
C VAL A 4 6.50 -26.63 -6.43
N MET A 5 6.78 -26.20 -5.19
CA MET A 5 8.11 -25.74 -4.82
C MET A 5 9.17 -26.82 -5.04
N PHE A 6 8.89 -28.07 -4.68
CA PHE A 6 9.83 -29.19 -4.84
C PHE A 6 10.13 -29.48 -6.32
N ILE A 7 9.12 -29.47 -7.19
CA ILE A 7 9.29 -29.66 -8.65
C ILE A 7 10.18 -28.55 -9.22
N PHE A 8 9.86 -27.29 -8.92
CA PHE A 8 10.64 -26.14 -9.41
C PHE A 8 12.03 -26.06 -8.77
N ALA A 9 12.19 -26.48 -7.51
CA ALA A 9 13.48 -26.54 -6.85
C ALA A 9 14.38 -27.59 -7.53
N SER A 10 13.83 -28.77 -7.80
CA SER A 10 14.56 -29.85 -8.49
C SER A 10 15.00 -29.42 -9.89
N PHE A 11 14.09 -28.79 -10.64
CA PHE A 11 14.42 -28.24 -11.95
C PHE A 11 15.46 -27.12 -11.86
N GLY A 12 15.32 -26.20 -10.89
CA GLY A 12 16.26 -25.11 -10.62
C GLY A 12 17.68 -25.60 -10.31
N VAL A 13 17.81 -26.66 -9.50
CA VAL A 13 19.13 -27.26 -9.21
C VAL A 13 19.77 -27.81 -10.49
N GLN A 14 19.00 -28.46 -11.36
CA GLN A 14 19.52 -29.02 -12.62
C GLN A 14 19.95 -27.94 -13.62
N ILE A 15 19.21 -26.84 -13.72
CA ILE A 15 19.53 -25.77 -14.68
C ILE A 15 20.69 -24.88 -14.20
N VAL A 16 20.65 -24.43 -12.94
CA VAL A 16 21.51 -23.35 -12.42
C VAL A 16 22.40 -23.74 -11.24
N GLY A 17 22.31 -24.98 -10.75
CA GLY A 17 23.13 -25.47 -9.64
C GLY A 17 24.64 -25.36 -9.92
N GLY A 18 25.36 -24.69 -9.03
CA GLY A 18 26.80 -24.40 -9.16
C GLY A 18 27.17 -23.33 -10.18
N LYS A 19 26.19 -22.76 -10.91
CA LYS A 19 26.44 -21.81 -12.01
C LYS A 19 26.07 -20.36 -11.69
N LEU A 20 25.61 -20.08 -10.47
CA LEU A 20 25.25 -18.73 -10.01
C LEU A 20 26.43 -17.97 -9.41
N ALA A 21 27.52 -18.68 -9.07
CA ALA A 21 28.70 -18.09 -8.50
C ALA A 21 29.42 -17.21 -9.53
N ALA A 22 29.91 -16.07 -9.07
CA ALA A 22 30.64 -15.13 -9.90
C ALA A 22 31.62 -14.29 -9.09
N CYS A 23 32.54 -13.63 -9.79
CA CYS A 23 33.42 -12.66 -9.19
C CYS A 23 32.61 -11.43 -8.71
N ASN A 24 32.97 -10.90 -7.55
CA ASN A 24 32.45 -9.63 -7.05
C ASN A 24 32.92 -8.42 -7.88
N ASP A 25 34.03 -8.54 -8.61
CA ASP A 25 34.50 -7.56 -9.58
C ASP A 25 33.81 -7.76 -10.95
N PRO A 26 33.01 -6.79 -11.44
CA PRO A 26 32.26 -6.93 -12.69
C PRO A 26 33.15 -6.96 -13.95
N THR A 27 34.41 -6.53 -13.85
CA THR A 27 35.36 -6.56 -14.98
C THR A 27 35.84 -7.97 -15.29
N ILE A 28 35.80 -8.87 -14.30
CA ILE A 28 36.32 -10.23 -14.39
C ILE A 28 35.18 -11.23 -14.63
N LYS A 29 35.25 -11.94 -15.77
CA LYS A 29 34.24 -12.94 -16.15
C LYS A 29 34.65 -14.39 -15.86
N SER A 30 35.95 -14.69 -15.84
CA SER A 30 36.48 -16.04 -15.62
C SER A 30 36.89 -16.25 -14.15
N ARG A 31 36.69 -17.47 -13.65
CA ARG A 31 37.05 -17.84 -12.27
C ARG A 31 38.55 -17.76 -12.01
N GLU A 32 39.37 -18.16 -12.99
CA GLU A 32 40.84 -18.18 -12.89
C GLU A 32 41.43 -16.77 -12.70
N ASN A 33 40.80 -15.75 -13.31
CA ASN A 33 41.25 -14.37 -13.21
C ASN A 33 40.67 -13.63 -11.99
N CYS A 34 39.83 -14.27 -11.18
CA CYS A 34 39.23 -13.69 -9.98
C CYS A 34 40.18 -13.79 -8.78
N THR A 35 41.35 -13.18 -8.90
CA THR A 35 42.41 -13.17 -7.88
C THR A 35 42.92 -11.74 -7.61
N GLY A 36 43.51 -11.52 -6.44
CA GLY A 36 44.03 -10.21 -6.04
C GLY A 36 42.98 -9.30 -5.37
N ILE A 37 43.22 -7.99 -5.44
CA ILE A 37 42.40 -6.95 -4.79
C ILE A 37 41.87 -5.94 -5.83
N PHE A 38 40.73 -5.32 -5.54
CA PHE A 38 40.15 -4.28 -6.38
C PHE A 38 39.42 -3.22 -5.54
N TRP A 39 39.15 -2.08 -6.17
CA TRP A 39 38.39 -0.99 -5.56
C TRP A 39 36.88 -1.25 -5.73
N GLN A 40 36.21 -1.55 -4.61
CA GLN A 40 34.76 -1.73 -4.58
C GLN A 40 34.08 -0.40 -4.27
N LYS A 41 33.17 0.04 -5.16
CA LYS A 41 32.27 1.17 -4.91
C LYS A 41 31.31 0.81 -3.77
N ILE A 42 31.26 1.65 -2.74
CA ILE A 42 30.37 1.47 -1.60
C ILE A 42 28.98 1.98 -1.98
N PHE A 43 27.96 1.22 -1.58
CA PHE A 43 26.58 1.59 -1.80
C PHE A 43 26.15 2.69 -0.80
N VAL A 44 25.88 3.91 -1.28
CA VAL A 44 25.46 5.04 -0.44
C VAL A 44 23.93 5.12 -0.33
N THR A 45 23.21 5.25 -1.46
CA THR A 45 21.75 5.42 -1.47
C THR A 45 21.09 4.77 -2.69
N ARG A 46 19.83 4.32 -2.52
CA ARG A 46 18.99 3.81 -3.63
C ARG A 46 18.27 4.93 -4.37
N LEU A 47 18.13 6.10 -3.74
CA LEU A 47 17.43 7.26 -4.29
C LEU A 47 18.17 7.80 -5.52
N GLU A 48 17.44 8.44 -6.42
CA GLU A 48 18.03 9.22 -7.51
C GLU A 48 18.45 10.57 -6.96
N VAL A 49 19.78 10.73 -6.80
CA VAL A 49 20.41 11.92 -6.24
C VAL A 49 21.45 12.40 -7.25
N TYR A 50 21.71 13.71 -7.28
CA TYR A 50 22.80 14.29 -8.06
C TYR A 50 24.12 13.56 -7.77
N GLY A 51 24.86 13.18 -8.82
CA GLY A 51 26.13 12.46 -8.70
C GLY A 51 26.00 10.96 -8.41
N LYS A 52 24.82 10.35 -8.52
CA LYS A 52 24.62 8.89 -8.38
C LYS A 52 25.48 8.07 -9.36
N ASP A 53 25.55 8.52 -10.61
CA ASP A 53 26.29 7.84 -11.68
C ASP A 53 27.73 8.34 -11.84
N ASP A 54 28.10 9.40 -11.10
CA ASP A 54 29.49 9.85 -11.04
C ASP A 54 30.33 8.79 -10.31
N GLU A 55 31.49 8.42 -10.85
CA GLU A 55 32.36 7.42 -10.24
C GLU A 55 33.27 8.01 -9.15
N ASP A 56 33.54 9.30 -9.19
CA ASP A 56 34.48 9.98 -8.30
C ASP A 56 33.82 10.40 -6.99
N MET A 57 32.51 10.65 -7.03
CA MET A 57 31.72 11.05 -5.86
C MET A 57 31.46 9.90 -4.87
N HIS A 58 31.68 8.65 -5.26
CA HIS A 58 31.37 7.49 -4.41
C HIS A 58 32.60 6.99 -3.68
N PRO A 59 32.52 6.76 -2.36
CA PRO A 59 33.63 6.21 -1.61
C PRO A 59 33.94 4.78 -2.08
N LYS A 60 35.23 4.51 -2.32
CA LYS A 60 35.75 3.21 -2.76
C LYS A 60 36.63 2.62 -1.65
N ILE A 61 36.53 1.31 -1.45
CA ILE A 61 37.37 0.57 -0.48
C ILE A 61 38.05 -0.61 -1.17
N LEU A 62 39.28 -0.90 -0.76
CA LEU A 62 40.04 -2.06 -1.24
C LEU A 62 39.50 -3.34 -0.62
N VAL A 63 39.05 -4.27 -1.46
CA VAL A 63 38.55 -5.59 -1.04
C VAL A 63 39.15 -6.70 -1.90
N PRO A 64 39.30 -7.92 -1.37
CA PRO A 64 39.74 -9.06 -2.16
C PRO A 64 38.69 -9.46 -3.20
N ARG A 65 39.17 -9.91 -4.36
CA ARG A 65 38.34 -10.58 -5.37
C ARG A 65 37.94 -11.95 -4.86
N VAL A 66 36.64 -12.25 -4.88
CA VAL A 66 36.09 -13.53 -4.39
C VAL A 66 35.06 -14.03 -5.39
N TRP A 67 35.22 -15.31 -5.78
CA TRP A 67 34.23 -16.02 -6.59
C TRP A 67 33.21 -16.68 -5.67
N THR A 68 32.02 -16.10 -5.57
CA THR A 68 31.00 -16.57 -4.63
C THR A 68 29.59 -16.48 -5.19
N ASN A 69 28.68 -17.26 -4.60
CA ASN A 69 27.26 -17.19 -4.87
C ASN A 69 26.64 -15.92 -4.25
N PRO A 70 25.45 -15.51 -4.73
CA PRO A 70 24.65 -14.53 -4.02
C PRO A 70 24.42 -14.96 -2.57
N ARG A 71 24.59 -14.03 -1.62
CA ARG A 71 24.54 -14.35 -0.19
C ARG A 71 23.17 -14.88 0.27
N ASN A 72 22.09 -14.37 -0.31
CA ASN A 72 20.73 -14.66 0.17
C ASN A 72 20.14 -15.93 -0.44
N PHE A 73 20.61 -16.35 -1.61
CA PHE A 73 20.04 -17.52 -2.30
C PHE A 73 21.06 -18.21 -3.20
N ASN A 74 20.92 -19.52 -3.33
CA ASN A 74 21.63 -20.32 -4.31
C ASN A 74 20.79 -21.56 -4.66
N PHE A 75 21.13 -22.22 -5.76
CA PHE A 75 20.41 -23.39 -6.26
C PHE A 75 21.34 -24.61 -6.31
N ASP A 76 22.38 -24.66 -5.47
CA ASP A 76 23.39 -25.73 -5.50
C ASP A 76 22.84 -27.04 -4.91
N HIS A 77 21.90 -26.92 -3.96
CA HIS A 77 21.21 -28.04 -3.33
C HIS A 77 19.70 -27.80 -3.31
N VAL A 78 18.92 -28.88 -3.31
CA VAL A 78 17.45 -28.81 -3.32
C VAL A 78 16.88 -28.03 -2.12
N GLY A 79 17.52 -28.12 -0.95
CA GLY A 79 17.12 -27.37 0.24
C GLY A 79 17.26 -25.86 0.05
N ASN A 80 18.42 -25.40 -0.43
CA ASN A 80 18.67 -23.98 -0.70
C ASN A 80 17.77 -23.46 -1.82
N ALA A 81 17.53 -24.27 -2.86
CA ALA A 81 16.61 -23.95 -3.94
C ALA A 81 15.16 -23.82 -3.42
N MET A 82 14.70 -24.75 -2.56
CA MET A 82 13.38 -24.65 -1.94
C MET A 82 13.26 -23.40 -1.05
N LEU A 83 14.31 -23.03 -0.31
CA LEU A 83 14.32 -21.81 0.51
C LEU A 83 14.29 -20.55 -0.35
N ALA A 84 15.06 -20.49 -1.43
CA ALA A 84 15.04 -19.38 -2.39
C ALA A 84 13.66 -19.21 -3.06
N LEU A 85 13.04 -20.33 -3.43
CA LEU A 85 11.69 -20.36 -4.00
C LEU A 85 10.62 -20.03 -2.96
N PHE A 86 10.82 -20.39 -1.69
CA PHE A 86 9.95 -19.99 -0.58
C PHE A 86 9.98 -18.47 -0.36
N GLU A 87 11.17 -17.87 -0.32
CA GLU A 87 11.33 -16.42 -0.24
C GLU A 87 10.64 -15.73 -1.42
N THR A 88 10.78 -16.30 -2.63
CA THR A 88 10.13 -15.80 -3.85
C THR A 88 8.59 -15.81 -3.75
N LEU A 89 7.98 -16.76 -3.02
CA LEU A 89 6.51 -16.78 -2.82
C LEU A 89 6.00 -15.55 -2.07
N SER A 90 6.85 -14.89 -1.29
CA SER A 90 6.48 -13.64 -0.60
C SER A 90 6.45 -12.41 -1.51
N TYR A 91 6.76 -12.57 -2.81
CA TYR A 91 6.96 -11.47 -3.77
C TYR A 91 8.08 -10.48 -3.39
N LYS A 92 8.92 -10.81 -2.40
CA LYS A 92 10.05 -9.99 -2.00
C LYS A 92 11.33 -10.48 -2.63
N GLY A 93 12.12 -9.56 -3.19
CA GLY A 93 13.46 -9.86 -3.71
C GLY A 93 13.50 -10.75 -4.98
N TRP A 94 12.36 -11.20 -5.51
CA TRP A 94 12.32 -12.08 -6.68
C TRP A 94 12.90 -11.42 -7.95
N ASN A 95 12.81 -10.09 -8.07
CA ASN A 95 13.47 -9.34 -9.14
C ASN A 95 14.99 -9.53 -9.12
N VAL A 96 15.59 -9.61 -7.92
CA VAL A 96 17.04 -9.84 -7.78
C VAL A 96 17.41 -11.24 -8.27
N ILE A 97 16.59 -12.25 -7.94
CA ILE A 97 16.75 -13.60 -8.47
C ILE A 97 16.66 -13.59 -10.00
N ARG A 98 15.62 -12.95 -10.56
CA ARG A 98 15.43 -12.80 -12.01
C ARG A 98 16.64 -12.15 -12.70
N ASP A 99 17.13 -11.04 -12.15
CA ASP A 99 18.23 -10.26 -12.75
C ASP A 99 19.56 -11.01 -12.67
N ILE A 100 19.78 -11.77 -11.59
CA ILE A 100 20.92 -12.68 -11.46
C ILE A 100 20.80 -13.83 -12.46
N LEU A 101 19.62 -14.44 -12.63
CA LEU A 101 19.42 -15.49 -13.64
C LEU A 101 19.68 -14.96 -15.06
N TRP A 102 19.21 -13.75 -15.37
CA TRP A 102 19.47 -13.09 -16.65
C TRP A 102 20.98 -12.91 -16.89
N SER A 103 21.69 -12.33 -15.92
CA SER A 103 23.12 -12.02 -16.07
C SER A 103 24.03 -13.25 -16.09
N ARG A 104 23.66 -14.36 -15.43
CA ARG A 104 24.51 -15.55 -15.32
C ARG A 104 24.20 -16.64 -16.33
N GLN A 105 22.93 -16.81 -16.72
CA GLN A 105 22.49 -17.92 -17.60
C GLN A 105 21.76 -17.45 -18.86
N GLY A 106 21.29 -16.19 -18.86
CA GLY A 106 20.61 -15.60 -20.01
C GLY A 106 19.08 -15.66 -19.93
N PRO A 107 18.41 -15.26 -21.02
CA PRO A 107 16.96 -15.03 -21.05
C PRO A 107 16.11 -16.27 -20.73
N TRP A 108 16.57 -17.46 -21.10
CA TRP A 108 15.85 -18.72 -20.90
C TRP A 108 15.67 -19.06 -19.42
N ALA A 109 16.64 -18.74 -18.57
CA ALA A 109 16.53 -18.92 -17.12
C ALA A 109 15.49 -17.97 -16.50
N VAL A 110 15.29 -16.80 -17.11
CA VAL A 110 14.27 -15.83 -16.67
C VAL A 110 12.85 -16.36 -16.90
N VAL A 111 12.62 -17.13 -17.97
CA VAL A 111 11.30 -17.74 -18.22
C VAL A 111 10.93 -18.70 -17.08
N PHE A 112 11.89 -19.49 -16.59
CA PHE A 112 11.69 -20.40 -15.45
C PHE A 112 11.13 -19.69 -14.21
N ILE A 113 11.76 -18.59 -13.79
CA ILE A 113 11.33 -17.89 -12.57
C ILE A 113 9.97 -17.19 -12.75
N HIS A 114 9.67 -16.69 -13.95
CA HIS A 114 8.35 -16.08 -14.22
C HIS A 114 7.22 -17.11 -14.17
N ILE A 115 7.43 -18.30 -14.76
CA ILE A 115 6.45 -19.39 -14.67
C ILE A 115 6.23 -19.80 -13.22
N TYR A 116 7.31 -19.90 -12.43
CA TYR A 116 7.19 -20.19 -11.00
C TYR A 116 6.38 -19.13 -10.25
N VAL A 117 6.67 -17.85 -10.46
CA VAL A 117 5.94 -16.74 -9.81
C VAL A 117 4.47 -16.73 -10.22
N PHE A 118 4.15 -17.00 -11.49
CA PHE A 118 2.78 -17.10 -11.96
C PHE A 118 2.03 -18.27 -11.30
N ILE A 119 2.59 -19.48 -11.35
CA ILE A 119 1.91 -20.68 -10.80
C ILE A 119 1.88 -20.63 -9.26
N GLY A 120 3.01 -20.35 -8.63
CA GLY A 120 3.17 -20.36 -7.17
C GLY A 120 2.43 -19.21 -6.49
N CYS A 121 2.63 -17.99 -6.96
CA CYS A 121 2.08 -16.82 -6.28
C CYS A 121 0.66 -16.49 -6.75
N MET A 122 0.40 -16.43 -8.06
CA MET A 122 -0.93 -16.01 -8.55
C MET A 122 -1.97 -17.13 -8.40
N ILE A 123 -1.63 -18.38 -8.69
CA ILE A 123 -2.58 -19.50 -8.56
C ILE A 123 -2.46 -20.14 -7.17
N GLY A 124 -1.24 -20.35 -6.68
CA GLY A 124 -1.02 -21.09 -5.46
C GLY A 124 -1.51 -20.40 -4.18
N LEU A 125 -1.14 -19.13 -3.98
CA LEU A 125 -1.59 -18.36 -2.80
C LEU A 125 -3.10 -18.07 -2.86
N THR A 126 -3.66 -17.85 -4.05
CA THR A 126 -5.11 -17.60 -4.19
C THR A 126 -5.93 -18.85 -3.87
N LEU A 127 -5.47 -20.05 -4.23
CA LEU A 127 -6.08 -21.31 -3.79
C LEU A 127 -6.07 -21.46 -2.26
N PHE A 128 -4.95 -21.11 -1.61
CA PHE A 128 -4.88 -21.13 -0.14
C PHE A 128 -5.91 -20.19 0.50
N VAL A 129 -5.98 -18.94 0.02
CA VAL A 129 -7.00 -17.96 0.46
C VAL A 129 -8.42 -18.49 0.22
N GLY A 130 -8.66 -19.11 -0.94
CA GLY A 130 -9.95 -19.72 -1.28
C GLY A 130 -10.38 -20.81 -0.30
N VAL A 131 -9.48 -21.72 0.05
CA VAL A 131 -9.76 -22.80 1.03
C VAL A 131 -10.05 -22.23 2.42
N VAL A 132 -9.27 -21.23 2.88
CA VAL A 132 -9.49 -20.59 4.18
C VAL A 132 -10.85 -19.90 4.23
N ILE A 133 -11.24 -19.16 3.18
CA ILE A 133 -12.54 -18.49 3.10
C ILE A 133 -13.69 -19.52 3.04
N ALA A 134 -13.52 -20.61 2.29
CA ALA A 134 -14.51 -21.67 2.22
C ALA A 134 -14.73 -22.31 3.60
N ASN A 135 -13.65 -22.70 4.29
CA ASN A 135 -13.72 -23.27 5.63
C ASN A 135 -14.31 -22.30 6.66
N TYR A 136 -13.96 -21.01 6.57
CA TYR A 136 -14.55 -19.98 7.42
C TYR A 136 -16.05 -19.81 7.20
N THR A 137 -16.49 -19.88 5.94
CA THR A 137 -17.90 -19.78 5.56
C THR A 137 -18.69 -21.02 6.01
N GLU A 138 -18.06 -22.19 5.97
CA GLU A 138 -18.60 -23.44 6.49
C GLU A 138 -18.74 -23.40 8.02
N ASN A 139 -17.69 -22.99 8.74
CA ASN A 139 -17.71 -22.86 10.21
C ASN A 139 -18.70 -21.78 10.69
N ARG A 140 -18.98 -20.76 9.88
CA ARG A 140 -20.04 -19.77 10.15
C ARG A 140 -21.46 -20.30 9.89
N GLY A 141 -21.60 -21.47 9.27
CA GLY A 141 -22.89 -22.06 8.89
C GLY A 141 -23.57 -21.37 7.70
N THR A 142 -22.87 -20.50 6.97
CA THR A 142 -23.43 -19.74 5.83
C THR A 142 -23.06 -20.34 4.46
N ALA A 143 -22.37 -21.48 4.45
CA ALA A 143 -21.95 -22.19 3.23
C ALA A 143 -23.13 -22.80 2.46
N LEU A 144 -24.14 -23.33 3.16
CA LEU A 144 -25.32 -23.95 2.55
C LEU A 144 -26.42 -22.95 2.15
N LEU A 145 -26.30 -21.68 2.55
CA LEU A 145 -27.27 -20.65 2.22
C LEU A 145 -27.12 -20.21 0.76
N THR A 146 -28.26 -20.01 0.09
CA THR A 146 -28.27 -19.37 -1.24
C THR A 146 -27.82 -17.91 -1.15
N VAL A 147 -27.44 -17.32 -2.29
CA VAL A 147 -27.01 -15.91 -2.34
C VAL A 147 -28.07 -14.97 -1.78
N ASP A 148 -29.35 -15.21 -2.07
CA ASP A 148 -30.45 -14.38 -1.58
C ASP A 148 -30.72 -14.57 -0.08
N GLN A 149 -30.60 -15.80 0.44
CA GLN A 149 -30.69 -16.05 1.88
C GLN A 149 -29.57 -15.34 2.64
N ARG A 150 -28.35 -15.32 2.09
CA ARG A 150 -27.22 -14.60 2.69
C ARG A 150 -27.47 -13.09 2.68
N ARG A 151 -27.94 -12.53 1.56
CA ARG A 151 -28.34 -11.12 1.46
C ARG A 151 -29.43 -10.76 2.47
N TRP A 152 -30.41 -11.64 2.66
CA TRP A 152 -31.47 -11.47 3.66
C TRP A 152 -30.91 -11.47 5.09
N HIS A 153 -29.99 -12.39 5.41
CA HIS A 153 -29.33 -12.43 6.71
C HIS A 153 -28.51 -11.15 6.96
N ASP A 154 -27.76 -10.69 5.96
CA ASP A 154 -27.03 -9.42 6.02
C ASP A 154 -27.96 -8.23 6.22
N LEU A 155 -29.11 -8.20 5.54
CA LEU A 155 -30.14 -7.18 5.73
C LEU A 155 -30.71 -7.21 7.15
N LYS A 156 -31.05 -8.38 7.67
CA LYS A 156 -31.56 -8.53 9.04
C LYS A 156 -30.53 -8.06 10.08
N ALA A 157 -29.25 -8.37 9.87
CA ALA A 157 -28.17 -7.89 10.73
C ALA A 157 -28.05 -6.36 10.68
N ARG A 158 -28.12 -5.75 9.48
CA ARG A 158 -28.12 -4.29 9.31
C ARG A 158 -29.32 -3.63 9.97
N LEU A 159 -30.52 -4.20 9.82
CA LEU A 159 -31.74 -3.70 10.45
C LEU A 159 -31.68 -3.80 11.98
N LYS A 160 -31.05 -4.84 12.54
CA LYS A 160 -30.85 -4.96 13.99
C LYS A 160 -29.91 -3.89 14.54
N MET A 161 -28.94 -3.44 13.75
CA MET A 161 -28.02 -2.36 14.12
C MET A 161 -28.59 -0.97 13.84
N ALA A 162 -29.54 -0.86 12.91
CA ALA A 162 -30.19 0.41 12.58
C ALA A 162 -30.96 0.93 13.81
N GLN A 163 -30.60 2.13 14.24
CA GLN A 163 -31.35 2.86 15.25
C GLN A 163 -32.41 3.73 14.57
N PRO A 164 -33.52 4.02 15.25
CA PRO A 164 -34.45 5.04 14.80
C PRO A 164 -33.72 6.34 14.53
N LEU A 165 -34.08 7.01 13.43
CA LEU A 165 -33.49 8.30 13.10
C LEU A 165 -34.00 9.33 14.12
N HIS A 166 -33.09 9.83 14.96
CA HIS A 166 -33.39 10.93 15.88
C HIS A 166 -33.45 12.24 15.10
N VAL A 167 -34.60 12.53 14.48
CA VAL A 167 -34.86 13.85 13.89
C VAL A 167 -35.64 14.67 14.92
N PRO A 168 -35.22 15.90 15.24
CA PRO A 168 -35.99 16.75 16.13
C PRO A 168 -37.37 17.08 15.53
N PRO A 169 -38.42 17.22 16.36
CA PRO A 169 -39.75 17.61 15.91
C PRO A 169 -39.73 19.02 15.32
N LYS A 170 -40.67 19.30 14.41
CA LYS A 170 -40.83 20.64 13.82
C LYS A 170 -41.21 21.64 14.93
N PRO A 171 -40.55 22.80 15.03
CA PRO A 171 -40.88 23.83 16.03
C PRO A 171 -42.28 24.44 15.80
N SER A 172 -42.83 25.08 16.84
CA SER A 172 -44.15 25.72 16.80
C SER A 172 -44.20 26.93 15.83
N GLU A 173 -45.34 27.16 15.19
CA GLU A 173 -45.54 28.26 14.22
C GLU A 173 -45.27 29.66 14.80
N SER A 174 -45.34 29.83 16.12
CA SER A 174 -45.04 31.09 16.80
C SER A 174 -43.55 31.46 16.74
N ALA A 175 -42.65 30.48 16.66
CA ALA A 175 -41.21 30.67 16.55
C ALA A 175 -40.77 30.73 15.07
N ARG A 176 -41.05 31.86 14.40
CA ARG A 176 -40.70 32.09 12.98
C ARG A 176 -39.23 31.81 12.65
N LEU A 177 -38.32 32.24 13.54
CA LEU A 177 -36.87 32.01 13.35
C LEU A 177 -36.51 30.53 13.47
N GLY A 178 -37.04 29.82 14.49
CA GLY A 178 -36.77 28.38 14.68
C GLY A 178 -37.27 27.52 13.52
N THR A 179 -38.43 27.86 12.96
CA THR A 179 -38.97 27.15 11.78
C THR A 179 -38.11 27.37 10.54
N MET A 180 -37.61 28.60 10.33
CA MET A 180 -36.74 28.93 9.21
C MET A 180 -35.38 28.20 9.28
N PHE A 181 -34.75 28.17 10.46
CA PHE A 181 -33.50 27.42 10.66
C PHE A 181 -33.68 25.90 10.53
N TYR A 182 -34.80 25.35 11.03
CA TYR A 182 -35.15 23.94 10.86
C TYR A 182 -35.28 23.55 9.38
N GLU A 183 -36.01 24.35 8.58
CA GLU A 183 -36.19 24.08 7.15
C GLU A 183 -34.89 24.28 6.35
N LEU A 184 -34.00 25.20 6.78
CA LEU A 184 -32.69 25.43 6.17
C LEU A 184 -31.73 24.25 6.42
N THR A 185 -31.56 23.86 7.68
CA THR A 185 -30.62 22.79 8.10
C THR A 185 -31.02 21.41 7.58
N LEU A 186 -32.31 21.13 7.44
CA LEU A 186 -32.80 19.87 6.88
C LEU A 186 -32.78 19.85 5.34
N SER A 187 -32.45 20.97 4.69
CA SER A 187 -32.47 21.07 3.24
C SER A 187 -31.30 20.30 2.59
N ARG A 188 -31.56 19.68 1.44
CA ARG A 188 -30.52 18.96 0.68
C ARG A 188 -29.39 19.88 0.21
N ARG A 189 -29.70 21.14 -0.11
CA ARG A 189 -28.70 22.11 -0.60
C ARG A 189 -27.73 22.52 0.51
N PHE A 190 -28.22 22.69 1.74
CA PHE A 190 -27.39 22.99 2.89
C PHE A 190 -26.35 21.89 3.14
N ASN A 191 -26.78 20.63 3.19
CA ASN A 191 -25.87 19.48 3.33
C ASN A 191 -24.82 19.38 2.20
N GLN A 192 -25.17 19.77 0.97
CA GLN A 192 -24.23 19.79 -0.15
C GLN A 192 -23.18 20.90 -0.02
N VAL A 193 -23.59 22.10 0.43
CA VAL A 193 -22.69 23.22 0.69
C VAL A 193 -21.73 22.89 1.83
N PHE A 194 -22.24 22.30 2.92
CA PHE A 194 -21.42 21.83 4.04
C PHE A 194 -20.36 20.81 3.60
N ALA A 195 -20.78 19.77 2.87
CA ALA A 195 -19.85 18.77 2.35
C ALA A 195 -18.78 19.40 1.44
N PHE A 196 -19.16 20.39 0.62
CA PHE A 196 -18.21 21.12 -0.21
C PHE A 196 -17.21 21.94 0.61
N LEU A 197 -17.65 22.62 1.68
CA LEU A 197 -16.78 23.38 2.58
C LEU A 197 -15.76 22.48 3.28
N VAL A 198 -16.16 21.29 3.74
CA VAL A 198 -15.25 20.31 4.36
C VAL A 198 -14.20 19.82 3.35
N LEU A 199 -14.62 19.55 2.11
CA LEU A 199 -13.69 19.17 1.04
C LEU A 199 -12.71 20.31 0.70
N LEU A 200 -13.19 21.56 0.66
CA LEU A 200 -12.37 22.73 0.38
C LEU A 200 -11.34 23.00 1.49
N ASN A 201 -11.74 22.86 2.76
CA ASN A 201 -10.84 22.95 3.91
C ASN A 201 -9.74 21.88 3.84
N SER A 202 -10.12 20.64 3.52
CA SER A 202 -9.17 19.54 3.32
C SER A 202 -8.23 19.80 2.15
N ALA A 203 -8.71 20.44 1.08
CA ALA A 203 -7.90 20.82 -0.06
C ALA A 203 -6.88 21.94 0.24
N CYS A 204 -7.16 22.83 1.21
CA CYS A 204 -6.19 23.81 1.67
C CYS A 204 -4.93 23.17 2.29
N LEU A 205 -5.00 21.91 2.72
CA LEU A 205 -3.85 21.15 3.25
C LEU A 205 -2.98 20.51 2.14
N ILE A 206 -3.34 20.64 0.86
CA ILE A 206 -2.52 20.17 -0.26
C ILE A 206 -1.24 21.01 -0.39
N VAL A 207 -1.32 22.30 -0.05
CA VAL A 207 -0.15 23.19 -0.03
C VAL A 207 0.64 22.91 1.24
N PRO A 208 1.96 22.62 1.16
CA PRO A 208 2.76 22.37 2.35
C PRO A 208 2.93 23.66 3.15
N TRP A 209 2.60 23.61 4.44
CA TRP A 209 2.71 24.74 5.37
C TRP A 209 4.14 24.75 5.94
N ASN A 210 5.11 25.20 5.13
CA ASN A 210 6.51 25.31 5.52
C ASN A 210 6.95 26.79 5.63
N VAL A 211 7.72 27.12 6.68
CA VAL A 211 8.27 28.45 6.95
C VAL A 211 9.16 28.93 5.79
N GLU A 212 9.85 28.01 5.11
CA GLU A 212 10.70 28.35 3.96
C GLU A 212 9.89 28.79 2.73
N GLU A 213 8.70 28.22 2.50
CA GLU A 213 7.83 28.62 1.39
C GLU A 213 7.08 29.93 1.66
N GLU A 214 6.96 30.32 2.93
CA GLU A 214 6.34 31.58 3.36
C GLU A 214 7.11 32.81 2.83
N GLY A 215 8.43 32.70 2.65
CA GLY A 215 9.27 33.76 2.09
C GLY A 215 9.05 34.01 0.59
N GLU A 216 8.83 32.96 -0.21
CA GLU A 216 8.69 33.06 -1.68
C GLU A 216 7.24 33.23 -2.14
N ARG A 217 6.28 32.61 -1.44
CA ARG A 217 4.84 32.58 -1.81
C ARG A 217 3.94 33.19 -0.74
N SER A 218 4.43 34.20 -0.04
CA SER A 218 3.73 34.90 1.06
C SER A 218 2.29 35.28 0.72
N THR A 219 2.04 35.81 -0.48
CA THR A 219 0.68 36.22 -0.92
C THR A 219 -0.26 35.02 -1.09
N ILE A 220 0.23 33.90 -1.63
CA ILE A 220 -0.58 32.70 -1.86
C ILE A 220 -0.87 32.01 -0.53
N LEU A 221 0.14 31.85 0.33
CA LEU A 221 -0.03 31.24 1.65
C LEU A 221 -0.94 32.06 2.55
N PHE A 222 -0.83 33.39 2.52
CA PHE A 222 -1.77 34.27 3.22
C PHE A 222 -3.20 34.12 2.70
N SER A 223 -3.40 34.03 1.38
CA SER A 223 -4.73 33.82 0.80
C SER A 223 -5.35 32.47 1.16
N VAL A 224 -4.56 31.39 1.16
CA VAL A 224 -4.98 30.04 1.58
C VAL A 224 -5.27 30.00 3.08
N THR A 225 -4.50 30.73 3.89
CA THR A 225 -4.72 30.87 5.34
C THR A 225 -6.00 31.64 5.62
N ALA A 226 -6.22 32.76 4.95
CA ALA A 226 -7.46 33.53 5.08
C ALA A 226 -8.68 32.71 4.64
N LEU A 227 -8.57 31.99 3.51
CA LEU A 227 -9.62 31.11 3.02
C LEU A 227 -9.92 29.98 4.02
N SER A 228 -8.89 29.31 4.53
CA SER A 228 -9.02 28.25 5.55
C SER A 228 -9.65 28.78 6.84
N ALA A 229 -9.23 29.97 7.31
CA ALA A 229 -9.81 30.62 8.48
C ALA A 229 -11.30 30.95 8.28
N VAL A 230 -11.68 31.50 7.12
CA VAL A 230 -13.09 31.77 6.79
C VAL A 230 -13.91 30.48 6.77
N ILE A 231 -13.40 29.41 6.16
CA ILE A 231 -14.09 28.12 6.11
C ILE A 231 -14.23 27.52 7.53
N ASN A 232 -13.21 27.61 8.37
CA ASN A 232 -13.26 27.14 9.76
C ASN A 232 -14.25 27.95 10.60
N ILE A 233 -14.35 29.27 10.37
CA ILE A 233 -15.35 30.12 11.03
C ILE A 233 -16.76 29.72 10.58
N LEU A 234 -16.99 29.53 9.28
CA LEU A 234 -18.28 29.05 8.77
C LEU A 234 -18.65 27.69 9.36
N PHE A 235 -17.68 26.78 9.47
CA PHE A 235 -17.86 25.48 10.12
C PHE A 235 -18.19 25.61 11.61
N ALA A 236 -17.51 26.50 12.34
CA ALA A 236 -17.77 26.72 13.76
C ALA A 236 -19.17 27.32 14.00
N LEU A 237 -19.58 28.28 13.17
CA LEU A 237 -20.94 28.85 13.21
C LEU A 237 -21.99 27.77 12.94
N GLU A 238 -21.76 26.89 11.97
CA GLU A 238 -22.66 25.80 11.64
C GLU A 238 -22.80 24.76 12.75
N VAL A 239 -21.70 24.40 13.43
CA VAL A 239 -21.74 23.50 14.61
C VAL A 239 -22.49 24.15 15.77
N ILE A 240 -22.29 25.45 16.01
CA ILE A 240 -23.00 26.20 17.06
C ILE A 240 -24.49 26.30 16.74
N ASP A 241 -24.86 26.60 15.50
CA ASP A 241 -26.26 26.64 15.05
C ASP A 241 -26.92 25.26 15.20
N PHE A 242 -26.21 24.17 14.88
CA PHE A 242 -26.71 22.82 15.07
C PHE A 242 -26.91 22.47 16.54
N GLN A 243 -25.97 22.83 17.42
CA GLN A 243 -26.02 22.53 18.85
C GLN A 243 -27.05 23.39 19.60
N ASN A 244 -27.18 24.68 19.25
CA ASN A 244 -28.22 25.56 19.78
C ASN A 244 -29.62 25.13 19.34
N ASN A 245 -29.78 24.66 18.09
CA ASN A 245 -31.04 24.11 17.61
C ASN A 245 -31.43 22.81 18.35
N LEU A 246 -30.47 21.96 18.70
CA LEU A 246 -30.74 20.76 19.51
C LEU A 246 -31.18 21.12 20.94
N LEU A 247 -30.48 22.07 21.59
CA LEU A 247 -30.79 22.54 22.95
C LEU A 247 -32.13 23.28 23.05
N ILE A 248 -32.46 24.13 22.08
CA ILE A 248 -33.75 24.86 22.05
C ILE A 248 -34.92 23.90 21.89
N ILE A 249 -34.74 22.79 21.17
CA ILE A 249 -35.78 21.78 20.94
C ILE A 249 -35.98 20.89 22.18
N GLU A 250 -34.91 20.55 22.92
CA GLU A 250 -35.03 19.87 24.22
C GLU A 250 -35.64 20.74 25.32
N LEU A 251 -35.50 22.08 25.25
CA LEU A 251 -36.08 23.02 26.21
C LEU A 251 -37.57 23.33 25.96
N ILE A 252 -38.11 23.00 24.78
CA ILE A 252 -39.51 23.28 24.38
C ILE A 252 -40.36 21.98 24.40
N ALA A 253 -39.75 20.80 24.49
CA ALA A 253 -40.42 19.51 24.70
C ALA A 253 -40.67 19.24 26.19
#